data_AF-A0A8M1KG74-F1
#
_entry.id   AF-A0A8M1KG74-F1
#
_cell.length_a   1.000
_cell.length_b   1.000
_cell.length_c   1.000
_cell.angle_alpha   90.00
_cell.angle_beta   90.00
_cell.angle_gamma   90.00
#
_symmetry.space_group_name_H-M   'P 1'
#
loop_
_entity.id
_entity.type
_entity.pdbx_description
1 polymer ?
#
loop_
_entity_poly.entity_id
_entity_poly.type
_entity_poly.pdbx_seq_one_letter_code
_entity_poly.pdbx_strand_id
1 'polypeptide(L)'
;MMVWLGSLVFLLALHSGRSVTRTFYIGIREEKWNYALDGRNPGNANFSPERPEQYLKAVYRQYTDGSFSSEAPRPAWLGFLGPVIRAQVDDVIVVHLKNFARRPYSIHPHGLFYKKDSEGALYPDNTTAELKADDAVPPGLSHTYTWIVQSESAPAEGDAPCLSWAYHSHVDAPKDIASGLIGPLLTCRKGVLLEDGSDPKRSDVEAEFFLMFSVVDENLSWYYQENLEENQFHPDTEEDLHMHSINGYMFGSLPGLRVCRGARVAWHILGMGNEVDVHSAHFYGHTLLERGHRRDVISVFPATFTTATMIPTTTGKWMLSCQVNDHIE
;
A
#
# COMPACT_ATOMS: atom_id res chain seq x y z
N MET A 1 -64.47 -24.84 -17.37
CA MET A 1 -63.15 -24.33 -17.82
C MET A 1 -62.42 -23.80 -16.59
N MET A 2 -61.48 -24.57 -16.07
CA MET A 2 -60.56 -24.19 -14.98
C MET A 2 -59.55 -23.18 -15.52
N VAL A 3 -59.37 -22.06 -14.84
CA VAL A 3 -58.25 -21.15 -15.06
C VAL A 3 -57.33 -21.26 -13.85
N TRP A 4 -56.16 -21.85 -14.06
CA TRP A 4 -55.07 -21.91 -13.09
C TRP A 4 -54.36 -20.54 -13.06
N LEU A 5 -54.36 -19.86 -11.91
CA LEU A 5 -53.40 -18.79 -11.63
C LEU A 5 -52.13 -19.42 -11.06
N GLY A 6 -51.07 -19.43 -11.86
CA GLY A 6 -49.72 -19.77 -11.39
C GLY A 6 -49.06 -18.56 -10.73
N SER A 7 -48.81 -18.63 -9.43
CA SER A 7 -48.00 -17.65 -8.71
C SER A 7 -46.53 -17.85 -9.05
N LEU A 8 -45.91 -16.88 -9.74
CA LEU A 8 -44.46 -16.78 -9.85
C LEU A 8 -43.91 -16.24 -8.51
N VAL A 9 -43.24 -17.10 -7.75
CA VAL A 9 -42.41 -16.68 -6.61
C VAL A 9 -41.05 -16.29 -7.15
N PHE A 10 -40.74 -14.99 -7.19
CA PHE A 10 -39.39 -14.50 -7.38
C PHE A 10 -38.59 -14.78 -6.10
N LEU A 11 -37.72 -15.78 -6.14
CA LEU A 11 -36.68 -15.99 -5.14
C LEU A 11 -35.63 -14.87 -5.30
N LEU A 12 -35.80 -13.78 -4.56
CA LEU A 12 -34.72 -12.82 -4.29
C LEU A 12 -33.67 -13.55 -3.46
N ALA A 13 -32.58 -13.97 -4.09
CA ALA A 13 -31.38 -14.41 -3.39
C ALA A 13 -30.77 -13.19 -2.67
N LEU A 14 -31.22 -12.95 -1.44
CA LEU A 14 -30.53 -12.08 -0.49
C LEU A 14 -29.16 -12.69 -0.23
N HIS A 15 -28.14 -12.24 -0.96
CA HIS A 15 -26.75 -12.43 -0.57
C HIS A 15 -26.52 -11.59 0.68
N SER A 16 -26.91 -12.13 1.84
CA SER A 16 -26.57 -11.58 3.14
C SER A 16 -25.06 -11.78 3.33
N GLY A 17 -24.26 -10.84 2.84
CA GLY A 17 -22.80 -10.87 3.00
C GLY A 17 -22.47 -11.00 4.49
N ARG A 18 -21.93 -12.16 4.85
CA ARG A 18 -21.56 -12.51 6.22
C ARG A 18 -20.36 -11.65 6.63
N SER A 19 -20.40 -11.07 7.82
CA SER A 19 -19.22 -10.46 8.45
C SER A 19 -18.18 -11.55 8.70
N VAL A 20 -16.95 -11.35 8.23
CA VAL A 20 -15.84 -12.29 8.37
C VAL A 20 -14.71 -11.66 9.16
N THR A 21 -14.08 -12.46 10.04
CA THR A 21 -12.81 -12.08 10.66
C THR A 21 -11.66 -12.43 9.72
N ARG A 22 -10.90 -11.43 9.28
CA ARG A 22 -9.72 -11.58 8.42
C ARG A 22 -8.46 -11.42 9.25
N THR A 23 -7.68 -12.49 9.35
CA THR A 23 -6.48 -12.53 10.18
C THR A 23 -5.22 -12.40 9.32
N PHE A 24 -4.35 -11.48 9.70
CA PHE A 24 -3.04 -11.25 9.07
C PHE A 24 -1.94 -11.42 10.11
N TYR A 25 -0.84 -12.06 9.72
CA TYR A 25 0.38 -12.15 10.53
C TYR A 25 1.44 -11.31 9.85
N ILE A 26 1.82 -10.18 10.45
CA ILE A 26 2.74 -9.22 9.84
C ILE A 26 3.97 -9.07 10.74
N GLY A 27 5.14 -9.28 10.16
CA GLY A 27 6.42 -8.99 10.80
C GLY A 27 7.00 -7.68 10.32
N ILE A 28 7.63 -6.92 11.21
CA ILE A 28 8.52 -5.82 10.85
C ILE A 28 9.95 -6.37 10.81
N ARG A 29 10.64 -6.23 9.68
CA ARG A 29 12.01 -6.73 9.49
C ARG A 29 12.91 -5.67 8.89
N GLU A 30 14.20 -5.78 9.18
CA GLU A 30 15.24 -4.97 8.54
C GLU A 30 15.76 -5.70 7.30
N GLU A 31 15.73 -5.04 6.16
CA GLU A 31 16.15 -5.60 4.86
C GLU A 31 16.95 -4.58 4.07
N LYS A 32 17.93 -5.06 3.30
CA LYS A 32 18.65 -4.24 2.31
C LYS A 32 17.78 -4.07 1.07
N TRP A 33 17.44 -2.83 0.75
CA TRP A 33 16.63 -2.43 -0.38
C TRP A 33 17.49 -1.79 -1.47
N ASN A 34 17.33 -2.27 -2.71
CA ASN A 34 17.93 -1.66 -3.89
C ASN A 34 16.85 -0.98 -4.72
N TYR A 35 16.95 0.35 -4.85
CA TYR A 35 16.01 1.16 -5.61
C TYR A 35 16.11 0.98 -7.13
N ALA A 36 17.21 0.43 -7.66
CA ALA A 36 17.47 0.24 -9.08
C ALA A 36 18.04 -1.17 -9.37
N LEU A 37 17.13 -2.16 -9.48
CA LEU A 37 17.46 -3.60 -9.61
C LEU A 37 18.44 -3.95 -10.75
N ASP A 38 18.46 -3.18 -11.83
CA ASP A 38 19.25 -3.52 -13.03
C ASP A 38 20.62 -2.82 -13.08
N GLY A 39 20.98 -1.99 -12.08
CA GLY A 39 22.18 -1.13 -12.14
C GLY A 39 22.20 -0.18 -13.35
N ARG A 40 21.06 -0.06 -14.05
CA ARG A 40 20.87 0.74 -15.25
C ARG A 40 20.01 1.93 -14.87
N ASN A 41 20.61 3.11 -14.90
CA ASN A 41 19.88 4.36 -15.13
C ASN A 41 19.58 4.43 -16.63
N PRO A 42 18.33 4.21 -17.10
CA PRO A 42 17.97 4.46 -18.48
C PRO A 42 17.79 5.98 -18.65
N GLY A 43 18.93 6.66 -18.76
CA GLY A 43 19.03 8.11 -18.92
C GLY A 43 20.46 8.54 -18.59
N ASN A 44 21.35 8.56 -19.59
CA ASN A 44 22.75 9.01 -19.51
C ASN A 44 23.59 8.51 -18.33
N ALA A 45 24.56 7.63 -18.62
CA ALA A 45 25.65 7.22 -17.73
C ALA A 45 26.56 8.37 -17.22
N ASN A 46 26.21 9.63 -17.45
CA ASN A 46 26.95 10.82 -17.04
C ASN A 46 26.23 11.69 -15.98
N PHE A 47 25.01 11.34 -15.56
CA PHE A 47 24.18 12.22 -14.71
C PHE A 47 23.63 11.60 -13.43
N SER A 48 23.96 10.34 -13.11
CA SER A 48 23.60 9.83 -11.79
C SER A 48 24.66 10.26 -10.79
N PRO A 49 24.30 11.01 -9.74
CA PRO A 49 25.20 11.16 -8.61
C PRO A 49 25.59 9.76 -8.11
N GLU A 50 26.82 9.61 -7.62
CA GLU A 50 27.19 8.41 -6.88
C GLU A 50 26.16 8.25 -5.76
N ARG A 51 25.53 7.08 -5.65
CA ARG A 51 24.54 6.77 -4.60
C ARG A 51 24.85 5.39 -4.03
N PRO A 52 24.56 5.15 -2.75
CA PRO A 52 24.55 3.82 -2.17
C PRO A 52 23.77 2.82 -3.03
N GLU A 53 24.33 1.63 -3.24
CA GLU A 53 23.66 0.58 -4.01
C GLU A 53 22.45 0.01 -3.24
N GLN A 54 22.58 -0.05 -1.92
CA GLN A 54 21.56 -0.60 -1.03
C GLN A 54 21.39 0.23 0.23
N TYR A 55 20.13 0.36 0.64
CA TYR A 55 19.72 1.04 1.87
C TYR A 55 19.10 0.01 2.80
N LEU A 56 19.54 -0.01 4.05
CA LEU A 56 18.85 -0.74 5.09
C LEU A 56 17.53 -0.04 5.40
N LYS A 57 16.45 -0.82 5.40
CA LYS A 57 15.07 -0.35 5.59
C LYS A 57 14.34 -1.25 6.57
N ALA A 58 13.40 -0.70 7.32
CA ALA A 58 12.39 -1.47 8.06
C ALA A 58 11.16 -1.66 7.18
N VAL A 59 10.73 -2.90 6.98
CA VAL A 59 9.64 -3.23 6.05
C VAL A 59 8.64 -4.21 6.69
N TYR A 60 7.37 -4.09 6.28
CA TYR A 60 6.36 -5.07 6.65
C TYR A 60 6.41 -6.31 5.75
N ARG A 61 6.35 -7.50 6.34
CA ARG A 61 6.28 -8.80 5.64
C ARG A 61 5.14 -9.63 6.20
N GLN A 62 4.38 -10.27 5.32
CA GLN A 62 3.30 -11.18 5.74
C GLN A 62 3.85 -12.58 5.96
N TYR A 63 3.35 -13.25 6.99
CA TYR A 63 3.62 -14.65 7.31
C TYR A 63 2.36 -15.49 7.13
N THR A 64 2.54 -16.78 6.91
CA THR A 64 1.43 -17.73 6.73
C THR A 64 0.62 -17.91 8.01
N ASP A 65 1.26 -17.81 9.17
CA ASP A 65 0.65 -18.03 10.48
C ASP A 65 1.44 -17.36 11.63
N GLY A 66 0.96 -17.53 12.86
CA GLY A 66 1.54 -16.96 14.07
C GLY A 66 2.88 -17.54 14.52
N SER A 67 3.46 -18.52 13.82
CA SER A 67 4.84 -18.96 14.04
C SER A 67 5.85 -17.96 13.48
N PHE A 68 5.45 -17.13 12.52
CA PHE A 68 6.33 -16.23 11.77
C PHE A 68 7.54 -16.93 11.12
N SER A 69 7.38 -18.20 10.75
CA SER A 69 8.45 -19.03 10.18
C SER A 69 8.52 -18.95 8.64
N SER A 70 7.38 -18.82 7.98
CA SER A 70 7.26 -18.82 6.51
C SER A 70 6.55 -17.57 6.01
N GLU A 71 7.20 -16.83 5.11
CA GLU A 71 6.60 -15.65 4.49
C GLU A 71 5.52 -16.05 3.49
N ALA A 72 4.43 -15.28 3.47
CA ALA A 72 3.37 -15.45 2.49
C ALA A 72 3.84 -14.96 1.10
N PRO A 73 3.34 -15.55 0.00
CA PRO A 73 3.67 -15.10 -1.35
C PRO A 73 3.33 -13.62 -1.54
N ARG A 74 4.22 -12.87 -2.19
CA ARG A 74 4.01 -11.46 -2.55
C ARG A 74 4.33 -11.21 -4.03
N PRO A 75 3.60 -10.31 -4.69
CA PRO A 75 3.93 -9.93 -6.06
C PRO A 75 5.16 -9.00 -6.10
N ALA A 76 6.00 -9.15 -7.12
CA ALA A 76 7.23 -8.36 -7.26
C ALA A 76 6.97 -6.85 -7.44
N TRP A 77 5.84 -6.48 -8.06
CA TRP A 77 5.48 -5.08 -8.29
C TRP A 77 5.19 -4.31 -6.98
N LEU A 78 4.96 -5.00 -5.86
CA LEU A 78 4.68 -4.36 -4.57
C LEU A 78 5.92 -3.67 -3.97
N GLY A 79 7.11 -3.98 -4.49
CA GLY A 79 8.36 -3.33 -4.07
C GLY A 79 8.68 -3.54 -2.60
N PHE A 80 9.02 -2.48 -1.87
CA PHE A 80 9.25 -2.60 -0.42
C PHE A 80 7.96 -2.55 0.39
N LEU A 81 6.83 -2.12 -0.21
CA LEU A 81 5.56 -1.95 0.50
C LEU A 81 5.17 -3.22 1.26
N GLY A 82 4.48 -3.02 2.37
CA GLY A 82 3.84 -4.07 3.13
C GLY A 82 2.80 -4.86 2.33
N PRO A 83 2.37 -6.02 2.84
CA PRO A 83 1.29 -6.79 2.23
C PRO A 83 0.01 -5.96 2.08
N VAL A 84 -0.80 -6.29 1.07
CA VAL A 84 -2.08 -5.62 0.89
C VAL A 84 -3.09 -6.18 1.90
N ILE A 85 -3.63 -5.33 2.77
CA ILE A 85 -4.71 -5.70 3.69
C ILE A 85 -6.04 -5.44 2.99
N ARG A 86 -6.83 -6.48 2.74
CA ARG A 86 -8.14 -6.39 2.08
C ARG A 86 -9.26 -6.75 3.04
N ALA A 87 -10.34 -5.97 3.03
CA ALA A 87 -11.55 -6.27 3.77
C ALA A 87 -12.78 -5.70 3.08
N GLN A 88 -13.96 -6.23 3.39
CA GLN A 88 -15.23 -5.63 2.98
C GLN A 88 -15.98 -5.07 4.18
N VAL A 89 -17.00 -4.26 3.91
CA VAL A 89 -17.88 -3.70 4.96
C VAL A 89 -18.38 -4.78 5.93
N ASP A 90 -18.33 -4.46 7.21
CA ASP A 90 -18.62 -5.29 8.38
C ASP A 90 -17.59 -6.38 8.70
N ASP A 91 -16.51 -6.51 7.94
CA ASP A 91 -15.42 -7.40 8.34
C ASP A 91 -14.66 -6.86 9.55
N VAL A 92 -14.10 -7.79 10.32
CA VAL A 92 -13.16 -7.51 11.40
C VAL A 92 -11.77 -7.91 10.94
N ILE A 93 -10.83 -6.97 10.90
CA ILE A 93 -9.44 -7.21 10.56
C ILE A 93 -8.66 -7.42 11.85
N VAL A 94 -7.96 -8.54 11.96
CA VAL A 94 -7.08 -8.86 13.08
C VAL A 94 -5.65 -8.94 12.56
N VAL A 95 -4.79 -8.03 12.98
CA VAL A 95 -3.37 -8.03 12.62
C VAL A 95 -2.54 -8.45 13.82
N HIS A 96 -1.92 -9.62 13.74
CA HIS A 96 -0.89 -10.05 14.66
C HIS A 96 0.45 -9.52 14.20
N LEU A 97 0.88 -8.41 14.79
CA LEU A 97 2.16 -7.77 14.50
C LEU A 97 3.27 -8.41 15.35
N LYS A 98 4.44 -8.65 14.77
CA LYS A 98 5.67 -8.97 15.51
C LYS A 98 6.82 -8.10 15.02
N ASN A 99 7.48 -7.41 15.95
CA ASN A 99 8.60 -6.54 15.62
C ASN A 99 9.92 -7.31 15.70
N PHE A 100 10.55 -7.59 14.56
CA PHE A 100 11.88 -8.19 14.49
C PHE A 100 13.00 -7.15 14.27
N ALA A 101 12.66 -5.88 14.05
CA ALA A 101 13.63 -4.81 13.91
C ALA A 101 14.19 -4.39 15.27
N ARG A 102 15.24 -3.56 15.25
CA ARG A 102 15.96 -3.16 16.47
C ARG A 102 15.38 -1.94 17.18
N ARG A 103 14.31 -1.34 16.64
CA ARG A 103 13.66 -0.13 17.15
C ARG A 103 12.17 -0.40 17.43
N PRO A 104 11.55 0.35 18.37
CA PRO A 104 10.10 0.28 18.53
C PRO A 104 9.41 0.84 17.29
N TYR A 105 8.37 0.14 16.84
CA TYR A 105 7.53 0.51 15.71
C TYR A 105 6.09 0.10 15.99
N SER A 106 5.14 0.55 15.18
CA SER A 106 3.71 0.22 15.32
C SER A 106 3.09 -0.13 13.97
N ILE A 107 1.76 -0.19 13.91
CA ILE A 107 0.98 -0.20 12.67
C ILE A 107 -0.33 0.57 12.90
N HIS A 108 -0.54 1.60 12.10
CA HIS A 108 -1.67 2.52 12.17
C HIS A 108 -2.44 2.49 10.84
N PRO A 109 -3.75 2.15 10.83
CA PRO A 109 -4.54 2.09 9.61
C PRO A 109 -5.22 3.43 9.28
N HIS A 110 -5.39 3.72 8.00
CA HIS A 110 -6.33 4.74 7.53
C HIS A 110 -7.65 4.10 7.08
N GLY A 111 -8.75 4.84 7.22
CA GLY A 111 -10.06 4.46 6.69
C GLY A 111 -10.80 3.36 7.46
N LEU A 112 -10.36 3.02 8.67
CA LEU A 112 -10.96 1.97 9.51
C LEU A 112 -11.34 2.48 10.89
N PHE A 113 -12.26 1.78 11.54
CA PHE A 113 -12.57 2.00 12.94
C PHE A 113 -11.68 1.14 13.84
N TYR A 114 -11.21 1.72 14.94
CA TYR A 114 -10.40 1.04 15.94
C TYR A 114 -10.67 1.61 17.34
N LYS A 115 -10.32 0.83 18.35
CA LYS A 115 -10.26 1.30 19.74
C LYS A 115 -8.84 1.79 20.05
N LYS A 116 -8.68 2.47 21.19
CA LYS A 116 -7.40 3.05 21.62
C LYS A 116 -6.30 2.04 21.95
N ASP A 117 -6.61 0.75 22.06
CA ASP A 117 -5.64 -0.36 22.17
C ASP A 117 -5.29 -0.98 20.80
N SER A 118 -5.72 -0.37 19.71
CA SER A 118 -5.53 -0.83 18.32
C SER A 118 -5.33 0.32 17.34
N GLU A 119 -4.97 1.51 17.81
CA GLU A 119 -4.72 2.68 16.97
C GLU A 119 -3.29 2.66 16.41
N GLY A 120 -2.32 2.30 17.25
CA GLY A 120 -0.92 2.21 16.85
C GLY A 120 -0.24 3.55 16.63
N ALA A 121 -0.64 4.61 17.33
CA ALA A 121 -0.05 5.94 17.18
C ALA A 121 0.25 6.58 18.54
N LEU A 122 1.52 6.91 18.76
CA LEU A 122 1.98 7.48 20.02
C LEU A 122 1.76 9.00 20.07
N TYR A 123 0.79 9.46 20.86
CA TYR A 123 0.59 10.90 21.12
C TYR A 123 -0.06 11.14 22.51
N PRO A 124 -0.08 12.40 23.01
CA PRO A 124 -0.76 12.75 24.26
C PRO A 124 -2.30 12.65 24.14
N ASP A 125 -2.81 11.45 24.33
CA ASP A 125 -4.21 11.04 24.13
C ASP A 125 -4.98 10.74 25.43
N ASN A 126 -4.32 10.94 26.58
CA ASN A 126 -4.85 10.68 27.92
C ASN A 126 -5.25 9.21 28.18
N THR A 127 -4.63 8.26 27.47
CA THR A 127 -4.77 6.82 27.75
C THR A 127 -3.82 6.34 28.85
N THR A 128 -4.16 5.23 29.50
CA THR A 128 -3.31 4.62 30.54
C THR A 128 -2.25 3.71 29.92
N ALA A 129 -1.24 3.30 30.70
CA ALA A 129 -0.13 2.49 30.22
C ALA A 129 -0.58 1.17 29.55
N GLU A 130 -1.68 0.57 30.00
CA GLU A 130 -2.24 -0.66 29.42
C GLU A 130 -2.74 -0.46 27.98
N LEU A 131 -3.20 0.75 27.66
CA LEU A 131 -3.72 1.14 26.35
C LEU A 131 -2.64 1.80 25.47
N LYS A 132 -1.36 1.66 25.82
CA LYS A 132 -0.21 2.17 25.04
C LYS A 132 0.67 1.08 24.46
N ALA A 133 0.30 -0.19 24.64
CA ALA A 133 1.04 -1.32 24.10
C ALA A 133 1.01 -1.36 22.56
N ASP A 134 -0.02 -0.77 21.95
CA ASP A 134 -0.19 -0.65 20.50
C ASP A 134 0.63 0.52 19.91
N ASP A 135 0.75 1.61 20.66
CA ASP A 135 1.41 2.86 20.25
C ASP A 135 2.86 2.67 19.80
N ALA A 136 3.59 1.73 20.43
CA ALA A 136 4.99 1.44 20.12
C ALA A 136 5.36 0.01 20.56
N VAL A 137 5.40 -0.93 19.62
CA VAL A 137 5.76 -2.33 19.86
C VAL A 137 7.29 -2.48 19.93
N PRO A 138 7.87 -2.83 21.09
CA PRO A 138 9.32 -2.94 21.25
C PRO A 138 9.94 -4.08 20.41
N PRO A 139 11.27 -4.03 20.17
CA PRO A 139 12.02 -5.10 19.52
C PRO A 139 11.76 -6.47 20.16
N GLY A 140 11.48 -7.47 19.33
CA GLY A 140 11.20 -8.85 19.74
C GLY A 140 9.79 -9.12 20.26
N LEU A 141 8.98 -8.08 20.50
CA LEU A 141 7.62 -8.20 21.03
C LEU A 141 6.55 -8.23 19.92
N SER A 142 5.33 -8.57 20.32
CA SER A 142 4.16 -8.66 19.46
C SER A 142 2.99 -7.87 20.04
N HIS A 143 2.13 -7.36 19.17
CA HIS A 143 0.83 -6.79 19.53
C HIS A 143 -0.24 -7.27 18.56
N THR A 144 -1.49 -7.33 19.00
CA THR A 144 -2.62 -7.68 18.13
C THR A 144 -3.56 -6.49 17.98
N TYR A 145 -3.69 -6.01 16.75
CA TYR A 145 -4.56 -4.91 16.39
C TYR A 145 -5.89 -5.45 15.88
N THR A 146 -7.00 -4.85 16.33
CA THR A 146 -8.35 -5.18 15.83
C THR A 146 -9.00 -3.95 15.22
N TRP A 147 -9.30 -4.03 13.93
CA TRP A 147 -9.94 -2.96 13.17
C TRP A 147 -11.25 -3.44 12.57
N ILE A 148 -12.19 -2.53 12.38
CA ILE A 148 -13.53 -2.83 11.87
C ILE A 148 -13.78 -1.96 10.64
N VAL A 149 -14.22 -2.58 9.56
CA VAL A 149 -14.73 -1.85 8.39
C VAL A 149 -16.17 -1.45 8.66
N GLN A 150 -16.35 -0.31 9.32
CA GLN A 150 -17.68 0.23 9.58
C GLN A 150 -18.38 0.63 8.29
N SER A 151 -19.72 0.57 8.30
CA SER A 151 -20.56 0.97 7.17
C SER A 151 -20.37 2.44 6.76
N GLU A 152 -19.98 3.27 7.72
CA GLU A 152 -19.69 4.69 7.58
C GLU A 152 -18.37 4.93 6.83
N SER A 153 -17.45 3.95 6.86
CA SER A 153 -16.20 3.93 6.10
C SER A 153 -16.33 3.16 4.78
N ALA A 154 -17.55 2.74 4.43
CA ALA A 154 -17.82 2.04 3.18
C ALA A 154 -17.74 2.98 1.97
N PRO A 155 -17.40 2.45 0.78
CA PRO A 155 -17.55 3.21 -0.46
C PRO A 155 -19.00 3.65 -0.66
N ALA A 156 -19.21 4.96 -0.80
CA ALA A 156 -20.52 5.56 -1.07
C ALA A 156 -21.05 5.18 -2.45
N GLU A 157 -22.30 5.55 -2.75
CA GLU A 157 -23.00 5.21 -4.00
C GLU A 157 -22.27 5.73 -5.26
N GLY A 158 -21.48 6.81 -5.14
CA GLY A 158 -20.65 7.35 -6.22
C GLY A 158 -19.19 6.87 -6.25
N ASP A 159 -18.75 6.13 -5.23
CA ASP A 159 -17.36 5.67 -5.15
C ASP A 159 -17.10 4.43 -6.02
N ALA A 160 -15.82 4.10 -6.20
CA ALA A 160 -15.44 2.81 -6.74
C ALA A 160 -15.91 1.66 -5.81
N PRO A 161 -16.07 0.42 -6.30
CA PRO A 161 -16.46 -0.72 -5.47
C PRO A 161 -15.53 -0.99 -4.28
N CYS A 162 -14.28 -0.53 -4.36
CA CYS A 162 -13.31 -0.53 -3.27
C CYS A 162 -12.58 0.82 -3.18
N LEU A 163 -12.23 1.22 -1.97
CA LEU A 163 -11.45 2.41 -1.63
C LEU A 163 -10.04 2.03 -1.22
N SER A 164 -9.07 2.78 -1.71
CA SER A 164 -7.66 2.69 -1.32
C SER A 164 -7.40 3.47 -0.05
N TRP A 165 -6.56 2.90 0.80
CA TRP A 165 -6.02 3.48 2.02
C TRP A 165 -4.55 3.03 2.18
N ALA A 166 -3.91 3.52 3.22
CA ALA A 166 -2.61 3.03 3.67
C ALA A 166 -2.66 2.60 5.13
N TYR A 167 -1.65 1.84 5.53
CA TYR A 167 -1.25 1.70 6.91
C TYR A 167 0.26 1.94 7.02
N HIS A 168 0.71 2.45 8.15
CA HIS A 168 2.13 2.71 8.40
C HIS A 168 2.46 2.69 9.89
N SER A 169 3.74 2.65 10.26
CA SER A 169 4.13 2.86 11.66
C SER A 169 3.98 4.34 12.02
N HIS A 170 3.64 4.60 13.27
CA HIS A 170 3.27 5.93 13.77
C HIS A 170 3.88 6.22 15.15
N VAL A 171 5.07 5.69 15.41
CA VAL A 171 5.89 6.11 16.57
C VAL A 171 6.50 7.48 16.28
N ASP A 172 7.15 7.60 15.12
CA ASP A 172 7.53 8.86 14.48
C ASP A 172 7.22 8.71 12.99
N ALA A 173 5.98 9.02 12.59
CA ALA A 173 5.45 8.63 11.30
C ALA A 173 6.32 9.05 10.10
N PRO A 174 6.85 10.29 10.00
CA PRO A 174 7.75 10.65 8.90
C PRO A 174 9.01 9.77 8.82
N LYS A 175 9.69 9.55 9.95
CA LYS A 175 10.92 8.74 9.99
C LYS A 175 10.64 7.26 9.76
N ASP A 176 9.53 6.76 10.31
CA ASP A 176 9.08 5.38 10.16
C ASP A 176 8.73 5.05 8.70
N ILE A 177 8.00 5.95 8.03
CA ILE A 177 7.64 5.82 6.61
C ILE A 177 8.88 5.92 5.73
N ALA A 178 9.75 6.91 5.95
CA ALA A 178 11.03 7.04 5.23
C ALA A 178 11.90 5.78 5.38
N SER A 179 11.88 5.19 6.57
CA SER A 179 12.58 3.91 6.85
C SER A 179 11.96 2.72 6.11
N GLY A 180 10.75 2.83 5.56
CA GLY A 180 10.10 1.81 4.71
C GLY A 180 8.79 1.23 5.25
N LEU A 181 8.32 1.66 6.44
CA LEU A 181 7.15 1.06 7.10
C LEU A 181 5.83 1.64 6.62
N ILE A 182 5.45 1.23 5.41
CA ILE A 182 4.17 1.58 4.78
C ILE A 182 3.63 0.41 3.98
N GLY A 183 2.32 0.22 3.98
CA GLY A 183 1.64 -0.75 3.14
C GLY A 183 0.23 -0.30 2.73
N PRO A 184 -0.32 -0.88 1.67
CA PRO A 184 -1.63 -0.52 1.18
C PRO A 184 -2.75 -1.27 1.93
N LEU A 185 -3.89 -0.60 2.06
CA LEU A 185 -5.12 -1.16 2.62
C LEU A 185 -6.28 -0.90 1.66
N LEU A 186 -7.16 -1.87 1.52
CA LEU A 186 -8.29 -1.82 0.60
C LEU A 186 -9.58 -2.21 1.33
N THR A 187 -10.54 -1.29 1.37
CA THR A 187 -11.89 -1.58 1.86
C THR A 187 -12.88 -1.66 0.71
N CYS A 188 -13.71 -2.69 0.67
CA CYS A 188 -14.63 -2.96 -0.43
C CYS A 188 -16.08 -3.01 0.03
N ARG A 189 -17.03 -2.75 -0.87
CA ARG A 189 -18.44 -3.09 -0.63
C ARG A 189 -18.60 -4.59 -0.46
N LYS A 190 -19.65 -4.99 0.26
CA LYS A 190 -20.00 -6.41 0.44
C LYS A 190 -20.15 -7.12 -0.90
N GLY A 191 -19.58 -8.32 -0.99
CA GLY A 191 -19.69 -9.21 -2.16
C GLY A 191 -18.77 -8.86 -3.32
N VAL A 192 -17.95 -7.82 -3.22
CA VAL A 192 -16.91 -7.51 -4.23
C VAL A 192 -15.71 -8.44 -4.06
N LEU A 193 -15.31 -8.72 -2.83
CA LEU A 193 -14.24 -9.65 -2.51
C LEU A 193 -14.74 -11.09 -2.58
N LEU A 194 -13.99 -11.95 -3.27
CA LEU A 194 -14.20 -13.39 -3.29
C LEU A 194 -13.87 -13.97 -1.91
N GLU A 195 -14.61 -15.01 -1.50
CA GLU A 195 -14.37 -15.71 -0.23
C GLU A 195 -13.24 -16.75 -0.38
N ASP A 196 -12.06 -16.32 -0.88
CA ASP A 196 -10.90 -17.19 -1.08
C ASP A 196 -9.73 -16.86 -0.14
N GLY A 197 -9.59 -17.66 0.93
CA GLY A 197 -8.39 -17.66 1.76
C GLY A 197 -8.10 -16.35 2.51
N SER A 198 -6.83 -16.14 2.85
CA SER A 198 -6.34 -14.96 3.60
C SER A 198 -6.03 -13.74 2.74
N ASP A 199 -6.01 -13.89 1.40
CA ASP A 199 -5.80 -12.81 0.44
C ASP A 199 -6.93 -12.79 -0.60
N PRO A 200 -8.11 -12.25 -0.22
CA PRO A 200 -9.30 -12.33 -1.05
C PRO A 200 -9.17 -11.48 -2.31
N LYS A 201 -9.43 -12.06 -3.47
CA LYS A 201 -9.37 -11.31 -4.73
C LYS A 201 -10.67 -10.58 -5.01
N ARG A 202 -10.57 -9.48 -5.76
CA ARG A 202 -11.75 -8.79 -6.28
C ARG A 202 -12.40 -9.56 -7.42
N SER A 203 -13.73 -9.66 -7.40
CA SER A 203 -14.53 -10.29 -8.44
C SER A 203 -14.84 -9.38 -9.63
N ASP A 204 -14.70 -8.06 -9.47
CA ASP A 204 -15.12 -7.06 -10.45
C ASP A 204 -14.01 -6.67 -11.46
N VAL A 205 -12.77 -7.09 -11.20
CA VAL A 205 -11.57 -6.80 -12.01
C VAL A 205 -10.73 -8.06 -12.22
N GLU A 206 -9.98 -8.09 -13.33
CA GLU A 206 -9.09 -9.21 -13.67
C GLU A 206 -7.68 -9.04 -13.11
N ALA A 207 -7.27 -7.79 -12.85
CA ALA A 207 -6.01 -7.44 -12.23
C ALA A 207 -6.14 -6.17 -11.39
N GLU A 208 -5.33 -6.08 -10.35
CA GLU A 208 -5.19 -4.86 -9.55
C GLU A 208 -3.74 -4.65 -9.16
N PHE A 209 -3.34 -3.38 -9.08
CA PHE A 209 -1.99 -2.97 -8.69
C PHE A 209 -2.07 -1.81 -7.70
N PHE A 210 -1.13 -1.79 -6.76
CA PHE A 210 -0.94 -0.70 -5.82
C PHE A 210 0.36 0.01 -6.14
N LEU A 211 0.29 1.33 -6.32
CA LEU A 211 1.40 2.18 -6.73
C LEU A 211 1.49 3.35 -5.78
N MET A 212 2.55 3.38 -4.99
CA MET A 212 2.92 4.51 -4.16
C MET A 212 3.93 5.37 -4.91
N PHE A 213 3.54 6.60 -5.23
CA PHE A 213 4.42 7.65 -5.72
C PHE A 213 4.96 8.39 -4.50
N SER A 214 6.28 8.40 -4.36
CA SER A 214 6.95 9.01 -3.21
C SER A 214 8.39 9.37 -3.55
N VAL A 215 8.80 10.55 -3.12
CA VAL A 215 10.21 10.90 -2.92
C VAL A 215 10.61 10.31 -1.56
N VAL A 216 11.20 9.11 -1.58
CA VAL A 216 11.62 8.47 -0.33
C VAL A 216 12.89 9.14 0.14
N ASP A 217 12.74 10.00 1.15
CA ASP A 217 13.84 10.76 1.75
C ASP A 217 14.63 9.90 2.75
N GLU A 218 15.77 9.38 2.32
CA GLU A 218 16.65 8.57 3.18
C GLU A 218 17.37 9.43 4.23
N ASN A 219 17.35 10.77 4.17
CA ASN A 219 17.84 11.64 5.25
C ASN A 219 16.97 11.49 6.51
N LEU A 220 15.66 11.24 6.33
CA LEU A 220 14.73 11.04 7.44
C LEU A 220 14.76 9.62 8.01
N SER A 221 15.35 8.66 7.30
CA SER A 221 15.42 7.25 7.70
C SER A 221 16.08 7.07 9.07
N TRP A 222 15.56 6.15 9.88
CA TRP A 222 16.20 5.71 11.12
C TRP A 222 17.55 5.03 10.91
N TYR A 223 17.83 4.63 9.67
CA TYR A 223 19.04 3.92 9.24
C TYR A 223 20.01 4.82 8.48
N TYR A 224 19.78 6.14 8.44
CA TYR A 224 20.61 7.12 7.74
C TYR A 224 22.11 6.93 8.00
N GLN A 225 22.54 7.03 9.27
CA GLN A 225 23.96 6.99 9.63
C GLN A 225 24.62 5.65 9.26
N GLU A 226 23.93 4.54 9.51
CA GLU A 226 24.43 3.20 9.18
C GLU A 226 24.54 2.99 7.68
N ASN A 227 23.58 3.49 6.91
CA ASN A 227 23.64 3.43 5.46
C ASN A 227 24.81 4.24 4.90
N LEU A 228 25.13 5.41 5.47
CA LEU A 228 26.31 6.19 5.08
C LEU A 228 27.61 5.45 5.41
N GLU A 229 27.74 4.94 6.63
CA GLU A 229 28.95 4.25 7.10
C GLU A 229 29.21 2.95 6.33
N GLU A 230 28.19 2.11 6.16
CA GLU A 230 28.35 0.82 5.47
C GLU A 230 28.65 0.98 3.98
N ASN A 231 28.08 1.99 3.33
CA ASN A 231 28.33 2.28 1.93
C ASN A 231 29.55 3.20 1.71
N GLN A 232 30.19 3.69 2.78
CA GLN A 232 31.26 4.70 2.72
C GLN A 232 30.85 5.92 1.87
N PHE A 233 29.58 6.31 1.98
CA PHE A 233 28.98 7.34 1.17
C PHE A 233 28.94 8.67 1.92
N HIS A 234 29.28 9.75 1.22
CA HIS A 234 29.23 11.10 1.74
C HIS A 234 28.35 11.94 0.80
N PRO A 235 27.10 12.24 1.18
CA PRO A 235 26.23 13.07 0.35
C PRO A 235 26.80 14.48 0.24
N ASP A 236 26.84 15.02 -0.98
CA ASP A 236 27.22 16.41 -1.23
C ASP A 236 26.04 17.35 -0.94
N THR A 237 24.82 16.86 -1.16
CA THR A 237 23.55 17.57 -0.93
C THR A 237 22.49 16.63 -0.35
N GLU A 238 21.44 17.20 0.26
CA GLU A 238 20.30 16.42 0.77
C GLU A 238 19.58 15.63 -0.36
N GLU A 239 19.58 16.17 -1.58
CA GLU A 239 18.97 15.58 -2.79
C GLU A 239 19.62 14.24 -3.21
N ASP A 240 20.86 13.99 -2.83
CA ASP A 240 21.55 12.73 -3.14
C ASP A 240 20.85 11.52 -2.49
N LEU A 241 20.08 11.77 -1.44
CA LEU A 241 19.34 10.78 -0.65
C LEU A 241 17.83 10.83 -0.87
N HIS A 242 17.36 11.64 -1.83
CA HIS A 242 15.98 11.63 -2.30
C HIS A 242 15.78 10.58 -3.41
N MET A 243 14.95 9.58 -3.11
CA MET A 243 14.66 8.48 -4.02
C MET A 243 13.28 8.66 -4.67
N HIS A 244 13.25 9.32 -5.82
CA HIS A 244 12.07 9.53 -6.66
C HIS A 244 11.56 8.19 -7.22
N SER A 245 10.61 7.55 -6.53
CA SER A 245 10.32 6.14 -6.76
C SER A 245 8.83 5.80 -6.85
N ILE A 246 8.56 4.68 -7.52
CA ILE A 246 7.25 4.01 -7.48
C ILE A 246 7.43 2.68 -6.76
N ASN A 247 6.79 2.53 -5.60
CA ASN A 247 6.96 1.37 -4.69
C ASN A 247 8.42 1.13 -4.26
N GLY A 248 9.26 2.16 -4.29
CA GLY A 248 10.70 2.02 -4.04
C GLY A 248 11.53 1.60 -5.24
N TYR A 249 10.98 1.61 -6.45
CA TYR A 249 11.76 1.41 -7.66
C TYR A 249 11.91 2.71 -8.43
N MET A 250 13.14 3.03 -8.81
CA MET A 250 13.51 4.18 -9.61
C MET A 250 13.83 3.75 -11.05
N PHE A 251 13.96 4.73 -11.94
CA PHE A 251 14.59 4.55 -13.26
C PHE A 251 13.97 3.42 -14.11
N GLY A 252 12.64 3.24 -14.00
CA GLY A 252 11.92 2.22 -14.77
C GLY A 252 12.18 0.77 -14.36
N SER A 253 12.79 0.53 -13.18
CA SER A 253 13.11 -0.81 -12.67
C SER A 253 11.92 -1.58 -12.07
N LEU A 254 10.76 -0.92 -11.88
CA LEU A 254 9.54 -1.53 -11.33
C LEU A 254 9.09 -2.76 -12.15
N PRO A 255 9.15 -3.98 -11.59
CA PRO A 255 8.82 -5.20 -12.32
C PRO A 255 7.32 -5.51 -12.24
N GLY A 256 6.87 -6.48 -13.04
CA GLY A 256 5.61 -7.19 -12.77
C GLY A 256 4.30 -6.49 -13.17
N LEU A 257 4.33 -5.27 -13.71
CA LEU A 257 3.15 -4.60 -14.26
C LEU A 257 2.80 -5.15 -15.66
N ARG A 258 2.03 -6.24 -15.70
CA ARG A 258 1.57 -6.88 -16.94
C ARG A 258 0.07 -7.09 -16.91
N VAL A 259 -0.61 -6.64 -17.96
CA VAL A 259 -2.06 -6.72 -18.10
C VAL A 259 -2.43 -7.16 -19.51
N CYS A 260 -3.56 -7.85 -19.65
CA CYS A 260 -4.10 -8.25 -20.95
C CYS A 260 -4.89 -7.10 -21.58
N ARG A 261 -4.82 -7.00 -22.92
CA ARG A 261 -5.70 -6.08 -23.67
C ARG A 261 -7.16 -6.45 -23.42
N GLY A 262 -8.00 -5.46 -23.14
CA GLY A 262 -9.43 -5.64 -22.87
C GLY A 262 -9.74 -6.07 -21.44
N ALA A 263 -8.74 -6.40 -20.63
CA ALA A 263 -8.93 -6.75 -19.23
C ALA A 263 -9.36 -5.52 -18.41
N ARG A 264 -10.28 -5.71 -17.45
CA ARG A 264 -10.58 -4.65 -16.49
C ARG A 264 -9.52 -4.63 -15.38
N VAL A 265 -8.83 -3.50 -15.24
CA VAL A 265 -7.73 -3.32 -14.28
C VAL A 265 -8.08 -2.22 -13.29
N ALA A 266 -7.85 -2.48 -11.99
CA ALA A 266 -7.85 -1.44 -10.97
C ALA A 266 -6.42 -0.97 -10.64
N TRP A 267 -6.26 0.35 -10.57
CA TRP A 267 -5.03 1.00 -10.15
C TRP A 267 -5.31 1.75 -8.84
N HIS A 268 -4.68 1.30 -7.77
CA HIS A 268 -4.73 1.91 -6.45
C HIS A 268 -3.50 2.80 -6.31
N ILE A 269 -3.69 4.10 -6.37
CA ILE A 269 -2.59 5.08 -6.41
C ILE A 269 -2.53 5.80 -5.07
N LEU A 270 -1.35 5.78 -4.46
CA LEU A 270 -1.05 6.38 -3.18
C LEU A 270 0.02 7.46 -3.38
N GLY A 271 -0.19 8.63 -2.79
CA GLY A 271 0.86 9.65 -2.62
C GLY A 271 1.32 9.67 -1.17
N MET A 272 2.63 9.72 -0.93
CA MET A 272 3.19 9.75 0.41
C MET A 272 4.50 10.54 0.46
N GLY A 273 4.72 11.27 1.55
CA GLY A 273 5.94 12.03 1.82
C GLY A 273 5.62 13.43 2.35
N ASN A 274 6.24 14.48 1.81
CA ASN A 274 6.18 15.85 2.32
C ASN A 274 5.71 16.86 1.25
N GLU A 275 6.00 18.15 1.42
CA GLU A 275 5.61 19.22 0.49
C GLU A 275 6.15 19.08 -0.94
N VAL A 276 7.24 18.33 -1.17
CA VAL A 276 7.75 18.07 -2.52
C VAL A 276 6.99 16.96 -3.25
N ASP A 277 6.20 16.16 -2.53
CA ASP A 277 5.42 15.04 -3.09
C ASP A 277 4.14 15.50 -3.81
N VAL A 278 4.28 16.44 -4.74
CA VAL A 278 3.27 16.75 -5.74
C VAL A 278 3.54 15.88 -6.95
N HIS A 279 2.78 14.79 -7.12
CA HIS A 279 2.99 13.84 -8.21
C HIS A 279 1.90 13.94 -9.26
N SER A 280 2.26 13.71 -10.52
CA SER A 280 1.34 13.64 -11.65
C SER A 280 1.52 12.32 -12.37
N ALA A 281 0.85 11.27 -11.88
CA ALA A 281 0.96 9.91 -12.40
C ALA A 281 0.30 9.82 -13.79
N HIS A 282 1.11 9.63 -14.82
CA HIS A 282 0.67 9.59 -16.22
C HIS A 282 0.82 8.18 -16.82
N PHE A 283 -0.29 7.64 -17.31
CA PHE A 283 -0.36 6.32 -17.95
C PHE A 283 -0.35 6.48 -19.47
N TYR A 284 0.83 6.43 -20.09
CA TYR A 284 0.97 6.71 -21.52
C TYR A 284 0.16 5.73 -22.38
N GLY A 285 -0.52 6.27 -23.39
CA GLY A 285 -1.27 5.48 -24.38
C GLY A 285 -2.60 4.92 -23.88
N HIS A 286 -2.98 5.18 -22.63
CA HIS A 286 -4.23 4.73 -22.05
C HIS A 286 -4.93 5.86 -21.30
N THR A 287 -6.21 5.66 -21.01
CA THR A 287 -6.97 6.56 -20.13
C THR A 287 -7.54 5.77 -18.98
N LEU A 288 -7.62 6.41 -17.84
CA LEU A 288 -8.18 5.96 -16.58
C LEU A 288 -9.57 6.56 -16.39
N LEU A 289 -10.42 5.84 -15.66
CA LEU A 289 -11.67 6.36 -15.11
C LEU A 289 -11.53 6.48 -13.59
N GLU A 290 -11.56 7.71 -13.10
CA GLU A 290 -11.47 8.05 -11.68
C GLU A 290 -12.71 8.88 -11.30
N ARG A 291 -13.50 8.40 -10.34
CA ARG A 291 -14.73 9.07 -9.86
C ARG A 291 -15.66 9.55 -10.99
N GLY A 292 -15.83 8.72 -12.03
CA GLY A 292 -16.66 9.03 -13.19
C GLY A 292 -16.03 9.93 -14.25
N HIS A 293 -14.82 10.45 -14.02
CA HIS A 293 -14.09 11.30 -14.96
C HIS A 293 -13.02 10.51 -15.69
N ARG A 294 -12.94 10.68 -17.02
CA ARG A 294 -11.87 10.12 -17.84
C ARG A 294 -10.64 11.03 -17.76
N ARG A 295 -9.50 10.47 -17.35
CA ARG A 295 -8.22 11.17 -17.18
C ARG A 295 -7.10 10.30 -17.73
N ASP A 296 -5.98 10.91 -18.10
CA ASP A 296 -4.72 10.25 -18.43
C ASP A 296 -3.66 10.51 -17.35
N VAL A 297 -3.81 11.62 -16.62
CA VAL A 297 -2.99 12.03 -15.47
C VAL A 297 -3.82 12.03 -14.18
N ILE A 298 -3.26 11.47 -13.11
CA ILE A 298 -3.81 11.54 -11.74
C ILE A 298 -2.82 12.29 -10.86
N SER A 299 -3.27 13.40 -10.27
CA SER A 299 -2.49 14.15 -9.30
C SER A 299 -2.59 13.50 -7.93
N VAL A 300 -1.46 13.21 -7.29
CA VAL A 300 -1.41 12.66 -5.93
C VAL A 300 -0.45 13.45 -5.06
N PHE A 301 -0.85 13.69 -3.81
CA PHE A 301 -0.15 14.47 -2.78
C PHE A 301 0.08 13.59 -1.53
N PRO A 302 0.82 14.02 -0.49
CA PRO A 302 0.95 13.26 0.74
C PRO A 302 -0.40 12.80 1.31
N ALA A 303 -0.48 11.51 1.64
CA ALA A 303 -1.69 10.83 2.11
C ALA A 303 -2.91 10.92 1.17
N THR A 304 -2.69 11.13 -0.13
CA THR A 304 -3.73 10.96 -1.15
C THR A 304 -3.87 9.48 -1.50
N PHE A 305 -5.08 8.93 -1.34
CA PHE A 305 -5.39 7.57 -1.76
C PHE A 305 -6.55 7.59 -2.76
N THR A 306 -6.30 7.10 -3.96
CA THR A 306 -7.32 7.08 -5.02
C THR A 306 -7.33 5.76 -5.77
N THR A 307 -8.50 5.43 -6.31
CA THR A 307 -8.72 4.24 -7.13
C THR A 307 -9.18 4.67 -8.51
N ALA A 308 -8.48 4.20 -9.52
CA ALA A 308 -8.82 4.40 -10.91
C ALA A 308 -8.97 3.06 -11.63
N THR A 309 -9.79 3.03 -12.67
CA THR A 309 -9.99 1.82 -13.49
C THR A 309 -9.53 2.05 -14.92
N MET A 310 -8.97 1.01 -15.53
CA MET A 310 -8.48 1.03 -16.90
C MET A 310 -8.98 -0.21 -17.65
N ILE A 311 -9.27 -0.04 -18.93
CA ILE A 311 -9.39 -1.14 -19.89
C ILE A 311 -8.35 -0.89 -20.99
N PRO A 312 -7.19 -1.59 -20.98
CA PRO A 312 -6.15 -1.36 -21.96
C PRO A 312 -6.62 -1.69 -23.37
N THR A 313 -6.51 -0.74 -24.31
CA THR A 313 -7.04 -0.89 -25.68
C THR A 313 -5.97 -1.34 -26.68
N THR A 314 -4.71 -1.08 -26.38
CA THR A 314 -3.56 -1.32 -27.27
C THR A 314 -2.54 -2.25 -26.63
N THR A 315 -1.90 -3.09 -27.44
CA THR A 315 -0.80 -3.97 -27.02
C THR A 315 0.53 -3.24 -27.16
N GLY A 316 1.38 -3.31 -26.14
CA GLY A 316 2.71 -2.71 -26.18
C GLY A 316 3.34 -2.62 -24.79
N LYS A 317 4.57 -2.07 -24.73
CA LYS A 317 5.18 -1.61 -23.49
C LYS A 317 4.93 -0.10 -23.40
N TRP A 318 4.25 0.32 -22.35
CA TRP A 318 3.86 1.71 -22.13
C TRP A 318 4.60 2.28 -20.93
N MET A 319 4.89 3.57 -20.98
CA MET A 319 5.54 4.28 -19.88
C MET A 319 4.51 4.63 -18.80
N LEU A 320 4.94 4.51 -17.55
CA LEU A 320 4.28 5.09 -16.39
C LEU A 320 5.30 6.03 -15.75
N SER A 321 4.99 7.31 -15.64
CA SER A 321 5.90 8.29 -15.05
C SER A 321 5.17 9.35 -14.24
N CYS A 322 5.92 10.08 -13.41
CA CYS A 322 5.51 11.38 -12.92
C CYS A 322 5.78 12.43 -14.02
N GLN A 323 4.91 13.44 -14.15
CA GLN A 323 5.11 14.57 -15.09
C GLN A 323 5.66 15.84 -14.43
N VAL A 324 5.99 15.80 -13.15
CA VAL A 324 6.69 16.89 -12.49
C VAL A 324 8.16 16.82 -12.91
N ASN A 325 8.69 17.93 -13.45
CA ASN A 325 10.02 17.98 -14.07
C ASN A 325 11.12 17.44 -13.16
N ASP A 326 11.11 17.82 -11.89
CA ASP A 326 12.10 17.38 -10.91
C ASP A 326 12.02 15.86 -10.63
N HIS A 327 10.83 15.27 -10.74
CA HIS A 327 10.63 13.84 -10.47
C HIS A 327 10.84 12.94 -11.70
N ILE A 328 10.95 13.52 -12.90
CA ILE A 328 11.15 12.77 -14.16
C ILE A 328 12.59 12.80 -14.64
N GLU A 329 13.32 13.88 -14.33
CA GLU A 329 14.75 14.04 -14.65
C GLU A 329 15.65 13.14 -13.78
#